data_AF-A0A0Q0AGW6-F1
#
_entry.id   AF-A0A0Q0AGW6-F1
#
_cell.length_a   1.000
_cell.length_b   1.000
_cell.length_c   1.000
_cell.angle_alpha   90.00
_cell.angle_beta   90.00
_cell.angle_gamma   90.00
#
_symmetry.space_group_name_H-M   'P 1'
#
loop_
_entity.id
_entity.type
_entity.pdbx_description
1 polymer ?
#
loop_
_entity_poly.entity_id
_entity_poly.type
_entity_poly.pdbx_seq_one_letter_code
_entity_poly.pdbx_strand_id
1 'polypeptide(L)'
;MMSDDYKDLPGSQGPSVDDVRFEAIEFEKAVKGYIERHTGEWPKDVGLGKLIRNELHKYPMHPELPDLWPKFLQEAKELKALRNKIVHSDPSGLPTLSDLYERFHRANTLLRPFGFVGSTSRDKFCEMEWKGDHLHFKINDACYALNGPDTNNLLSELDPSSRGKVHFKKGKLVSSKMLDYGYERCTYYIEECEPFELVEEESMALQDLLICFLNDPILKYP
;
A
#
# COMPACT_ATOMS: atom_id res chain seq x y z
N MET A 1 -3.51 -8.58 39.39
CA MET A 1 -2.78 -9.67 38.71
C MET A 1 -1.97 -9.04 37.60
N MET A 2 -0.64 -9.14 37.66
CA MET A 2 0.26 -8.62 36.63
C MET A 2 0.37 -9.61 35.47
N SER A 3 0.42 -8.99 34.28
CA SER A 3 1.02 -9.40 33.00
C SER A 3 0.76 -10.80 32.47
N ASP A 4 0.09 -10.87 31.32
CA ASP A 4 0.57 -11.44 30.04
C ASP A 4 -0.65 -11.34 29.09
N ASP A 5 -0.59 -10.63 27.96
CA ASP A 5 -0.28 -11.26 26.67
C ASP A 5 0.10 -10.18 25.63
N TYR A 6 1.25 -9.56 25.80
CA TYR A 6 1.87 -8.73 24.77
C TYR A 6 3.13 -9.45 24.30
N LYS A 7 3.16 -9.93 23.05
CA LYS A 7 4.39 -10.43 22.42
C LYS A 7 4.78 -9.46 21.32
N ASP A 8 5.87 -8.74 21.55
CA ASP A 8 6.57 -8.03 20.48
C ASP A 8 7.07 -9.05 19.46
N LEU A 9 6.65 -8.89 18.20
CA LEU A 9 7.42 -9.43 17.08
C LEU A 9 8.61 -8.50 16.86
N PRO A 10 9.84 -9.02 16.72
CA PRO A 10 11.02 -8.20 16.51
C PRO A 10 10.91 -7.44 15.17
N GLY A 11 10.78 -6.11 15.24
CA GLY A 11 10.73 -5.22 14.06
C GLY A 11 10.10 -3.83 14.26
N SER A 12 9.53 -3.51 15.42
CA SER A 12 8.57 -2.40 15.59
C SER A 12 9.14 -0.97 15.82
N GLN A 13 10.30 -0.60 15.29
CA GLN A 13 10.89 0.75 15.55
C GLN A 13 10.89 1.73 14.36
N GLY A 14 10.05 1.49 13.34
CA GLY A 14 9.91 2.39 12.19
C GLY A 14 10.06 1.64 10.86
N PRO A 15 10.01 2.36 9.72
CA PRO A 15 10.18 1.73 8.42
C PRO A 15 11.53 1.02 8.32
N SER A 16 11.49 -0.20 7.83
CA SER A 16 12.67 -1.03 7.61
C SER A 16 13.44 -0.58 6.36
N VAL A 17 14.65 -1.11 6.20
CA VAL A 17 15.43 -0.90 4.97
C VAL A 17 14.68 -1.42 3.73
N ASP A 18 13.91 -2.49 3.88
CA ASP A 18 13.15 -3.07 2.78
C ASP A 18 11.93 -2.23 2.43
N ASP A 19 11.27 -1.59 3.40
CA ASP A 19 10.19 -0.62 3.16
C ASP A 19 10.70 0.60 2.37
N VAL A 20 11.87 1.13 2.75
CA VAL A 20 12.50 2.24 2.03
C VAL A 20 12.92 1.83 0.62
N ARG A 21 13.47 0.62 0.45
CA ARG A 21 13.80 0.08 -0.87
C ARG A 21 12.56 -0.08 -1.75
N PHE A 22 11.48 -0.57 -1.18
CA PHE A 22 10.20 -0.70 -1.85
C PHE A 22 9.71 0.65 -2.36
N GLU A 23 9.57 1.65 -1.48
CA GLU A 23 9.11 2.98 -1.85
C GLU A 23 10.03 3.66 -2.90
N ALA A 24 11.33 3.39 -2.84
CA ALA A 24 12.30 3.89 -3.82
C ALA A 24 12.19 3.22 -5.20
N ILE A 25 11.82 1.93 -5.26
CA ILE A 25 11.54 1.21 -6.51
C ILE A 25 10.21 1.68 -7.09
N GLU A 26 9.18 1.79 -6.24
CA GLU A 26 7.85 2.27 -6.60
C GLU A 26 7.89 3.68 -7.19
N PHE A 27 8.80 4.55 -6.71
CA PHE A 27 8.97 5.88 -7.28
C PHE A 27 9.32 5.89 -8.75
N GLU A 28 10.14 4.95 -9.22
CA GLU A 28 10.43 4.85 -10.64
C GLU A 28 9.18 4.44 -11.44
N LYS A 29 8.40 3.50 -10.92
CA LYS A 29 7.15 3.06 -11.56
C LYS A 29 6.09 4.15 -11.54
N ALA A 30 5.93 4.86 -10.44
CA ALA A 30 4.99 5.97 -10.30
C ALA A 30 5.27 7.08 -11.33
N VAL A 31 6.56 7.43 -11.53
CA VAL A 31 6.96 8.40 -12.58
C VAL A 31 6.64 7.87 -13.97
N LYS A 32 6.97 6.60 -14.26
CA LYS A 32 6.70 5.98 -15.57
C LYS A 32 5.21 5.89 -15.86
N GLY A 33 4.41 5.42 -14.90
CA GLY A 33 2.97 5.32 -15.01
C GLY A 33 2.28 6.67 -15.11
N TYR A 34 2.78 7.71 -14.42
CA TYR A 34 2.28 9.07 -14.60
C TYR A 34 2.47 9.55 -16.04
N ILE A 35 3.67 9.35 -16.61
CA ILE A 35 3.97 9.74 -17.99
C ILE A 35 3.14 8.91 -18.99
N GLU A 36 3.01 7.60 -18.77
CA GLU A 36 2.18 6.73 -19.60
C GLU A 36 0.73 7.24 -19.66
N ARG A 37 0.13 7.61 -18.52
CA ARG A 37 -1.25 8.12 -18.52
C ARG A 37 -1.43 9.40 -19.33
N HIS A 38 -0.39 10.20 -19.47
CA HIS A 38 -0.42 11.43 -20.26
C HIS A 38 0.00 11.27 -21.72
N THR A 39 0.77 10.22 -22.04
CA THR A 39 1.33 9.99 -23.38
C THR A 39 0.67 8.82 -24.11
N GLY A 40 0.02 7.90 -23.38
CA GLY A 40 -0.47 6.62 -23.86
C GLY A 40 0.62 5.54 -24.00
N GLU A 41 1.90 5.84 -23.74
CA GLU A 41 3.02 4.95 -23.99
C GLU A 41 3.88 4.74 -22.75
N TRP A 42 4.10 3.48 -22.35
CA TRP A 42 5.01 3.15 -21.27
C TRP A 42 6.48 3.39 -21.65
N PRO A 43 7.22 4.26 -20.94
CA PRO A 43 8.61 4.56 -21.28
C PRO A 43 9.57 3.45 -20.79
N LYS A 44 9.71 2.39 -21.58
CA LYS A 44 10.51 1.18 -21.26
C LYS A 44 12.00 1.47 -21.11
N ASP A 45 12.59 2.20 -22.06
CA ASP A 45 14.07 2.35 -22.18
C ASP A 45 14.59 3.71 -21.70
N VAL A 46 13.73 4.51 -21.06
CA VAL A 46 14.10 5.86 -20.61
C VAL A 46 14.43 5.81 -19.11
N GLY A 47 15.69 6.08 -18.77
CA GLY A 47 16.11 6.14 -17.37
C GLY A 47 15.40 7.25 -16.59
N LEU A 48 15.14 7.02 -15.30
CA LEU A 48 14.42 7.93 -14.39
C LEU A 48 14.91 9.40 -14.45
N GLY A 49 16.23 9.61 -14.55
CA GLY A 49 16.80 10.95 -14.63
C GLY A 49 16.50 11.70 -15.96
N LYS A 50 16.23 10.98 -17.05
CA LYS A 50 15.72 11.59 -18.29
C LYS A 50 14.22 11.87 -18.17
N LEU A 51 13.45 10.96 -17.58
CA LEU A 51 12.02 11.15 -17.35
C LEU A 51 11.74 12.42 -16.51
N ILE A 52 12.40 12.56 -15.36
CA ILE A 52 12.21 13.72 -14.46
C ILE A 52 12.60 15.04 -15.13
N ARG A 53 13.70 15.06 -15.90
CA ARG A 53 14.20 16.29 -16.52
C ARG A 53 13.41 16.67 -17.77
N ASN A 54 13.07 15.70 -18.61
CA ASN A 54 12.63 15.97 -19.97
C ASN A 54 11.13 15.69 -20.21
N GLU A 55 10.51 14.82 -19.42
CA GLU A 55 9.12 14.40 -19.67
C GLU A 55 8.18 14.91 -18.59
N LEU A 56 8.55 14.75 -17.31
CA LEU A 56 7.69 15.05 -16.17
C LEU A 56 7.26 16.53 -16.11
N HIS A 57 8.12 17.46 -16.53
CA HIS A 57 7.80 18.90 -16.53
C HIS A 57 6.74 19.29 -17.58
N LYS A 58 6.50 18.46 -18.61
CA LYS A 58 5.51 18.74 -19.66
C LYS A 58 4.07 18.58 -19.18
N TYR A 59 3.87 17.86 -18.07
CA TYR A 59 2.56 17.47 -17.56
C TYR A 59 2.42 17.93 -16.10
N PRO A 60 2.23 19.23 -15.83
CA PRO A 60 2.07 19.73 -14.47
C PRO A 60 0.80 19.21 -13.81
N MET A 61 0.94 18.62 -12.64
CA MET A 61 -0.19 18.25 -11.78
C MET A 61 -0.70 19.47 -11.02
N HIS A 62 -2.02 19.66 -10.99
CA HIS A 62 -2.69 20.80 -10.36
C HIS A 62 -2.16 22.15 -10.86
N PRO A 63 -2.36 22.52 -12.14
CA PRO A 63 -1.90 23.80 -12.70
C PRO A 63 -2.45 25.03 -11.96
N GLU A 64 -3.55 24.88 -11.21
CA GLU A 64 -4.10 25.86 -10.28
C GLU A 64 -3.19 26.19 -9.07
N LEU A 65 -2.21 25.33 -8.76
CA LEU A 65 -1.21 25.51 -7.71
C LEU A 65 0.20 25.66 -8.31
N PRO A 66 0.58 26.86 -8.77
CA PRO A 66 1.79 27.07 -9.57
C PRO A 66 3.10 26.72 -8.84
N ASP A 67 3.11 26.72 -7.51
CA ASP A 67 4.29 26.39 -6.71
C ASP A 67 4.44 24.88 -6.43
N LEU A 68 3.37 24.10 -6.56
CA LEU A 68 3.36 22.69 -6.17
C LEU A 68 4.27 21.88 -7.10
N TRP A 69 4.05 21.99 -8.41
CA TRP A 69 4.77 21.18 -9.40
C TRP A 69 6.26 21.50 -9.47
N PRO A 70 6.72 22.77 -9.48
CA PRO A 70 8.15 23.08 -9.44
C PRO A 70 8.85 22.54 -8.19
N LYS A 71 8.20 22.62 -7.01
CA LYS A 71 8.72 22.04 -5.76
C LYS A 71 8.84 20.53 -5.87
N PHE A 72 7.81 19.87 -6.42
CA PHE A 72 7.82 18.44 -6.66
C PHE A 72 8.93 18.01 -7.63
N LEU A 73 9.14 18.74 -8.75
CA LEU A 73 10.20 18.44 -9.70
C LEU A 73 11.61 18.56 -9.08
N GLN A 74 11.79 19.49 -8.14
CA GLN A 74 13.03 19.62 -7.38
C GLN A 74 13.21 18.43 -6.43
N GLU A 75 12.17 18.08 -5.68
CA GLU A 75 12.14 16.91 -4.79
C GLU A 75 12.41 15.61 -5.56
N ALA A 76 11.81 15.43 -6.73
CA ALA A 76 12.01 14.25 -7.59
C ALA A 76 13.48 14.07 -8.01
N LYS A 77 14.20 15.16 -8.29
CA LYS A 77 15.64 15.10 -8.60
C LYS A 77 16.45 14.59 -7.40
N GLU A 78 16.11 15.03 -6.20
CA GLU A 78 16.75 14.60 -4.95
C GLU A 78 16.43 13.13 -4.66
N LEU A 79 15.15 12.74 -4.73
CA LEU A 79 14.70 11.35 -4.56
C LEU A 79 15.37 10.41 -5.55
N LYS A 80 15.57 10.81 -6.80
CA LYS A 80 16.34 10.02 -7.78
C LYS A 80 17.78 9.77 -7.34
N ALA A 81 18.43 10.76 -6.72
CA ALA A 81 19.79 10.59 -6.22
C ALA A 81 19.83 9.65 -5.01
N LEU A 82 18.86 9.78 -4.11
CA LEU A 82 18.70 8.91 -2.94
C LEU A 82 18.37 7.46 -3.34
N ARG A 83 17.46 7.26 -4.29
CA ARG A 83 17.10 5.95 -4.86
C ARG A 83 18.32 5.23 -5.41
N ASN A 84 19.17 5.93 -6.17
CA ASN A 84 20.39 5.33 -6.71
C ASN A 84 21.31 4.83 -5.58
N LYS A 85 21.48 5.61 -4.51
CA LYS A 85 22.27 5.21 -3.34
C LYS A 85 21.67 3.99 -2.64
N ILE A 86 20.34 3.99 -2.42
CA ILE A 86 19.61 2.88 -1.78
C ILE A 86 19.75 1.59 -2.59
N VAL A 87 19.56 1.64 -3.91
CA VAL A 87 19.64 0.46 -4.78
C VAL A 87 21.07 -0.07 -4.92
N HIS A 88 22.07 0.80 -4.91
CA HIS A 88 23.48 0.38 -4.90
C HIS A 88 24.04 0.09 -3.50
N SER A 89 23.19 0.11 -2.47
CA SER A 89 23.58 -0.11 -1.07
C SER A 89 24.75 0.78 -0.61
N ASP A 90 24.76 2.04 -1.04
CA ASP A 90 25.72 3.07 -0.59
C ASP A 90 25.11 3.85 0.60
N PRO A 91 25.60 3.63 1.84
CA PRO A 91 25.04 4.26 3.03
C PRO A 91 25.46 5.72 3.21
N SER A 92 26.35 6.27 2.37
CA SER A 92 26.95 7.58 2.61
C SER A 92 25.97 8.75 2.38
N GLY A 93 25.70 9.51 3.44
CA GLY A 93 24.89 10.73 3.39
C GLY A 93 23.41 10.49 3.08
N LEU A 94 22.86 9.36 3.53
CA LEU A 94 21.41 9.10 3.50
C LEU A 94 20.73 9.74 4.73
N PRO A 95 19.54 10.34 4.58
CA PRO A 95 18.67 10.71 5.69
C PRO A 95 18.23 9.49 6.53
N THR A 96 17.48 9.73 7.61
CA THR A 96 16.95 8.63 8.41
C THR A 96 15.98 7.76 7.60
N LEU A 97 15.82 6.49 7.97
CA LEU A 97 14.88 5.58 7.27
C LEU A 97 13.45 6.13 7.30
N SER A 98 13.04 6.77 8.40
CA SER A 98 11.73 7.41 8.53
C SER A 98 11.57 8.56 7.53
N ASP A 99 12.56 9.45 7.42
CA ASP A 99 12.52 10.56 6.46
C ASP A 99 12.50 10.05 5.02
N LEU A 100 13.32 9.04 4.71
CA LEU A 100 13.38 8.45 3.39
C LEU A 100 12.03 7.85 2.99
N TYR A 101 11.45 7.04 3.86
CA TYR A 101 10.13 6.44 3.65
C TYR A 101 9.08 7.52 3.38
N GLU A 102 8.98 8.54 4.25
CA GLU A 102 7.98 9.59 4.09
C GLU A 102 8.14 10.38 2.79
N ARG A 103 9.38 10.70 2.40
CA ARG A 103 9.62 11.48 1.17
C ARG A 103 9.24 10.70 -0.08
N PHE A 104 9.65 9.43 -0.17
CA PHE A 104 9.24 8.57 -1.29
C PHE A 104 7.74 8.32 -1.30
N HIS A 105 7.17 7.97 -0.14
CA HIS A 105 5.74 7.71 0.00
C HIS A 105 4.89 8.90 -0.45
N ARG A 106 5.24 10.13 -0.01
CA ARG A 106 4.54 11.34 -0.46
C ARG A 106 4.66 11.57 -1.96
N ALA A 107 5.83 11.33 -2.54
CA ALA A 107 6.04 11.49 -3.98
C ALA A 107 5.24 10.45 -4.80
N ASN A 108 5.21 9.21 -4.33
CA ASN A 108 4.44 8.13 -4.94
C ASN A 108 2.94 8.43 -4.87
N THR A 109 2.46 8.84 -3.69
CA THR A 109 1.06 9.25 -3.48
C THR A 109 0.67 10.43 -4.36
N LEU A 110 1.52 11.44 -4.53
CA LEU A 110 1.23 12.56 -5.43
C LEU A 110 1.11 12.08 -6.88
N LEU A 111 2.01 11.20 -7.34
CA LEU A 111 1.98 10.68 -8.70
C LEU A 111 0.96 9.57 -8.93
N ARG A 112 0.33 9.05 -7.89
CA ARG A 112 -0.68 7.99 -8.00
C ARG A 112 -1.90 8.54 -8.74
N PRO A 113 -2.48 7.79 -9.70
CA PRO A 113 -3.76 8.20 -10.27
C PRO A 113 -4.80 8.21 -9.14
N PHE A 114 -5.79 9.09 -9.24
CA PHE A 114 -7.00 8.93 -8.44
C PHE A 114 -7.67 7.62 -8.84
N GLY A 115 -7.37 6.56 -8.10
CA GLY A 115 -8.05 5.28 -8.20
C GLY A 115 -9.45 5.45 -7.66
N PHE A 116 -10.47 5.29 -8.51
CA PHE A 116 -11.82 5.13 -8.01
C PHE A 116 -11.93 3.68 -7.54
N VAL A 117 -12.37 3.46 -6.31
CA VAL A 117 -12.86 2.15 -5.85
C VAL A 117 -14.16 1.88 -6.61
N GLY A 118 -14.02 1.44 -7.86
CA GLY A 118 -15.12 1.14 -8.77
C GLY A 118 -15.74 -0.21 -8.46
N SER A 119 -16.90 -0.52 -9.06
CA SER A 119 -17.57 -1.81 -8.89
C SER A 119 -16.63 -3.00 -9.16
N THR A 120 -15.74 -2.87 -10.16
CA THR A 120 -14.77 -3.91 -10.55
C THR A 120 -13.77 -4.28 -9.45
N SER A 121 -13.44 -3.34 -8.55
CA SER A 121 -12.57 -3.61 -7.39
C SER A 121 -13.26 -4.46 -6.31
N ARG A 122 -14.59 -4.64 -6.41
CA ARG A 122 -15.40 -5.45 -5.49
C ARG A 122 -15.82 -6.79 -6.07
N ASP A 123 -15.60 -7.04 -7.37
CA ASP A 123 -16.09 -8.24 -8.07
C ASP A 123 -15.60 -9.57 -7.45
N LYS A 124 -14.47 -9.53 -6.73
CA LYS A 124 -13.89 -10.69 -6.05
C LYS A 124 -14.51 -10.99 -4.69
N PHE A 125 -15.23 -10.03 -4.10
CA PHE A 125 -15.82 -10.14 -2.77
C PHE A 125 -17.30 -10.44 -2.91
N CYS A 126 -17.80 -11.43 -2.17
CA CYS A 126 -19.22 -11.77 -2.17
C CYS A 126 -19.62 -12.47 -0.87
N GLU A 127 -20.93 -12.67 -0.71
CA GLU A 127 -21.54 -13.40 0.41
C GLU A 127 -21.10 -12.90 1.80
N MET A 128 -20.99 -11.58 1.97
CA MET A 128 -20.56 -11.00 3.24
C MET A 128 -21.74 -10.82 4.20
N GLU A 129 -21.72 -11.54 5.32
CA GLU A 129 -22.74 -11.45 6.38
C GLU A 129 -22.22 -11.94 7.74
N TRP A 130 -22.77 -11.38 8.83
CA TRP A 130 -22.53 -11.91 10.17
C TRP A 130 -23.37 -13.18 10.42
N LYS A 131 -22.73 -14.23 10.93
CA LYS A 131 -23.37 -15.44 11.44
C LYS A 131 -22.92 -15.68 12.88
N GLY A 132 -23.72 -15.22 13.83
CA GLY A 132 -23.31 -15.17 15.23
C GLY A 132 -22.12 -14.20 15.39
N ASP A 133 -21.06 -14.66 16.03
CA ASP A 133 -19.88 -13.82 16.35
C ASP A 133 -18.83 -13.75 15.23
N HIS A 134 -19.14 -14.29 14.04
CA HIS A 134 -18.22 -14.35 12.91
C HIS A 134 -18.78 -13.65 11.68
N LEU A 135 -17.97 -12.80 11.07
CA LEU A 135 -18.18 -12.24 9.75
C LEU A 135 -17.72 -13.25 8.71
N HIS A 136 -18.67 -13.76 7.93
CA HIS A 136 -18.41 -14.64 6.81
C HIS A 136 -18.31 -13.81 5.53
N PHE A 137 -17.37 -14.13 4.67
CA PHE A 137 -17.23 -13.54 3.33
C PHE A 137 -16.40 -14.44 2.42
N LYS A 138 -16.49 -14.20 1.11
CA LYS A 138 -15.66 -14.88 0.11
C LYS A 138 -14.70 -13.91 -0.57
N ILE A 139 -13.51 -14.42 -0.92
CA ILE A 139 -12.56 -13.77 -1.83
C ILE A 139 -12.21 -14.80 -2.91
N ASN A 140 -12.55 -14.55 -4.17
CA ASN A 140 -12.32 -15.51 -5.28
C ASN A 140 -12.79 -16.95 -4.92
N ASP A 141 -14.02 -17.08 -4.42
CA ASP A 141 -14.65 -18.32 -3.94
C ASP A 141 -14.05 -18.97 -2.66
N ALA A 142 -12.87 -18.54 -2.20
CA ALA A 142 -12.33 -18.97 -0.91
C ALA A 142 -13.15 -18.36 0.24
N CYS A 143 -13.56 -19.19 1.19
CA CYS A 143 -14.42 -18.79 2.30
C CYS A 143 -13.61 -18.38 3.53
N TYR A 144 -13.97 -17.24 4.11
CA TYR A 144 -13.38 -16.72 5.33
C TYR A 144 -14.47 -16.56 6.39
N ALA A 145 -14.10 -16.81 7.65
CA ALA A 145 -14.95 -16.60 8.81
C ALA A 145 -14.09 -15.99 9.91
N LEU A 146 -14.24 -14.69 10.14
CA LEU A 146 -13.41 -13.92 11.05
C LEU A 146 -14.27 -13.33 12.18
N ASN A 147 -13.83 -13.44 13.42
CA ASN A 147 -14.50 -12.71 14.50
C ASN A 147 -14.13 -11.21 14.45
N GLY A 148 -14.77 -10.40 15.29
CA GLY A 148 -14.50 -8.95 15.36
C GLY A 148 -13.01 -8.61 15.53
N PRO A 149 -12.30 -9.21 16.50
CA PRO A 149 -10.86 -9.01 16.64
C PRO A 149 -10.02 -9.42 15.42
N ASP A 150 -10.26 -10.59 14.82
CA ASP A 150 -9.57 -11.05 13.61
C ASP A 150 -9.79 -10.07 12.44
N THR A 151 -11.01 -9.55 12.32
CA THR A 151 -11.38 -8.54 11.30
C THR A 151 -10.62 -7.22 11.51
N ASN A 152 -10.43 -6.80 12.77
CA ASN A 152 -9.62 -5.62 13.09
C ASN A 152 -8.13 -5.82 12.78
N ASN A 153 -7.60 -7.02 13.01
CA ASN A 153 -6.23 -7.36 12.63
C ASN A 153 -6.06 -7.29 11.10
N LEU A 154 -7.03 -7.81 10.34
CA LEU A 154 -7.05 -7.71 8.89
C LEU A 154 -7.14 -6.26 8.41
N LEU A 155 -8.04 -5.45 8.97
CA LEU A 155 -8.15 -4.03 8.64
C LEU A 155 -6.83 -3.26 8.81
N SER A 156 -6.07 -3.59 9.85
CA SER A 156 -4.82 -2.91 10.15
C SER A 156 -3.72 -3.25 9.13
N GLU A 157 -3.75 -4.45 8.55
CA GLU A 157 -2.83 -4.85 7.47
C GLU A 157 -3.30 -4.40 6.07
N LEU A 158 -4.61 -4.18 5.87
CA LEU A 158 -5.13 -3.65 4.61
C LEU A 158 -4.67 -2.20 4.39
N ASP A 159 -4.65 -1.36 5.43
CA ASP A 159 -4.18 0.03 5.38
C ASP A 159 -2.66 0.13 5.16
N PRO A 160 -2.18 0.65 4.01
CA PRO A 160 -0.75 0.80 3.73
C PRO A 160 0.02 1.57 4.82
N SER A 161 -0.60 2.55 5.48
CA SER A 161 0.06 3.37 6.50
C SER A 161 0.20 2.65 7.84
N SER A 162 -0.55 1.58 8.04
CA SER A 162 -0.63 0.79 9.27
C SER A 162 0.04 -0.58 9.16
N ARG A 163 0.37 -1.04 7.93
CA ARG A 163 1.14 -2.27 7.68
C ARG A 163 2.43 -2.32 8.49
N GLY A 164 2.68 -3.45 9.13
CA GLY A 164 3.87 -3.64 9.98
C GLY A 164 3.86 -2.82 11.28
N LYS A 165 2.88 -1.92 11.48
CA LYS A 165 2.62 -1.23 12.74
C LYS A 165 1.55 -1.93 13.58
N VAL A 166 1.02 -3.07 13.11
CA VAL A 166 -0.08 -3.76 13.75
C VAL A 166 0.38 -4.46 15.02
N HIS A 167 0.10 -3.81 16.15
CA HIS A 167 0.15 -4.40 17.47
C HIS A 167 -0.96 -5.45 17.58
N PHE A 168 -0.58 -6.70 17.82
CA PHE A 168 -1.49 -7.82 17.93
C PHE A 168 -2.57 -7.54 19.00
N LYS A 169 -3.82 -7.34 18.57
CA LYS A 169 -4.97 -7.54 19.44
C LYS A 169 -5.33 -9.03 19.39
N LYS A 170 -5.78 -9.59 20.51
CA LYS A 170 -6.29 -10.96 20.64
C LYS A 170 -7.01 -11.42 19.36
N GLY A 171 -6.67 -12.58 18.79
CA GLY A 171 -7.24 -13.07 17.53
C GLY A 171 -6.20 -13.79 16.67
N LYS A 172 -6.54 -14.05 15.40
CA LYS A 172 -5.70 -14.67 14.38
C LYS A 172 -4.55 -13.76 13.92
N LEU A 173 -3.41 -14.38 13.58
CA LEU A 173 -2.26 -13.69 12.96
C LEU A 173 -2.57 -13.28 11.53
N VAL A 174 -2.45 -11.98 11.27
CA VAL A 174 -2.54 -11.41 9.92
C VAL A 174 -1.22 -10.78 9.55
N SER A 175 -0.73 -11.06 8.35
CA SER A 175 0.46 -10.42 7.80
C SER A 175 0.32 -10.25 6.29
N SER A 176 0.97 -9.23 5.74
CA SER A 176 0.99 -8.96 4.32
C SER A 176 2.41 -8.99 3.76
N LYS A 177 2.59 -9.46 2.53
CA LYS A 177 3.87 -9.48 1.83
C LYS A 177 3.69 -9.13 0.36
N MET A 178 4.56 -8.27 -0.16
CA MET A 178 4.69 -8.04 -1.60
C MET A 178 5.58 -9.15 -2.18
N LEU A 179 4.97 -10.12 -2.86
CA LEU A 179 5.68 -11.26 -3.46
C LEU A 179 5.78 -11.18 -4.99
N ASP A 180 4.98 -10.32 -5.62
CA ASP A 180 4.99 -10.12 -7.06
C ASP A 180 6.18 -9.26 -7.51
N TYR A 181 6.83 -9.64 -8.62
CA TYR A 181 7.92 -8.90 -9.25
C TYR A 181 7.46 -7.55 -9.82
N GLY A 182 6.18 -7.47 -10.21
CA GLY A 182 5.52 -6.22 -10.57
C GLY A 182 5.26 -5.31 -9.37
N TYR A 183 5.30 -5.84 -8.15
CA TYR A 183 4.87 -5.18 -6.91
C TYR A 183 3.46 -4.56 -7.01
N GLU A 184 2.62 -5.10 -7.88
CA GLU A 184 1.25 -4.62 -8.08
C GLU A 184 0.28 -5.28 -7.08
N ARG A 185 0.68 -6.43 -6.53
CA ARG A 185 -0.15 -7.28 -5.69
C ARG A 185 0.49 -7.54 -4.34
N CYS A 186 -0.32 -7.36 -3.30
CA CYS A 186 0.02 -7.72 -1.94
C CYS A 186 -0.65 -9.05 -1.58
N THR A 187 0.13 -10.02 -1.12
CA THR A 187 -0.37 -11.29 -0.60
C THR A 187 -0.64 -11.16 0.89
N TYR A 188 -1.86 -11.45 1.31
CA TYR A 188 -2.32 -11.45 2.69
C TYR A 188 -2.39 -12.87 3.23
N TYR A 189 -1.88 -13.05 4.44
CA TYR A 189 -1.87 -14.31 5.18
C TYR A 189 -2.68 -14.11 6.45
N ILE A 190 -3.70 -14.94 6.64
CA ILE A 190 -4.46 -15.03 7.89
C ILE A 190 -4.22 -16.44 8.44
N GLU A 191 -3.95 -16.54 9.74
CA GLU A 191 -3.73 -17.80 10.44
C GLU A 191 -4.86 -18.81 10.18
N GLU A 192 -4.48 -20.02 9.78
CA GLU A 192 -5.40 -21.12 9.45
C GLU A 192 -6.41 -20.79 8.32
N CYS A 193 -6.07 -19.84 7.45
CA CYS A 193 -6.84 -19.52 6.26
C CYS A 193 -5.98 -19.60 5.00
N GLU A 194 -6.62 -19.79 3.85
CA GLU A 194 -5.94 -19.69 2.56
C GLU A 194 -5.44 -18.25 2.35
N PRO A 195 -4.23 -18.05 1.80
CA PRO A 195 -3.73 -16.73 1.45
C PRO A 195 -4.48 -16.18 0.23
N PHE A 196 -4.57 -14.85 0.15
CA PHE A 196 -5.19 -14.17 -0.98
C PHE A 196 -4.36 -12.96 -1.43
N GLU A 197 -4.51 -12.59 -2.70
CA GLU A 197 -3.78 -11.49 -3.32
C GLU A 197 -4.74 -10.37 -3.71
N LEU A 198 -4.40 -9.14 -3.32
CA LEU A 198 -5.14 -7.94 -3.70
C LEU A 198 -4.19 -6.91 -4.32
N VAL A 199 -4.66 -6.21 -5.33
CA VAL A 199 -4.09 -4.91 -5.72
C VAL A 199 -4.56 -3.82 -4.76
N GLU A 200 -3.96 -2.62 -4.83
CA GLU A 200 -4.26 -1.53 -3.90
C GLU A 200 -5.74 -1.16 -3.87
N GLU A 201 -6.39 -1.03 -5.03
CA GLU A 201 -7.81 -0.69 -5.11
C GLU A 201 -8.70 -1.78 -4.49
N GLU A 202 -8.34 -3.04 -4.65
CA GLU A 202 -9.03 -4.19 -4.04
C GLU A 202 -8.82 -4.21 -2.52
N SER A 203 -7.63 -3.86 -2.03
CA SER A 203 -7.36 -3.71 -0.60
C SER A 203 -8.21 -2.60 0.03
N MET A 204 -8.34 -1.45 -0.63
CA MET A 204 -9.22 -0.36 -0.20
C MET A 204 -10.69 -0.77 -0.22
N ALA A 205 -11.12 -1.47 -1.28
CA ALA A 205 -12.48 -1.98 -1.40
C ALA A 205 -12.84 -2.94 -0.25
N LEU A 206 -11.95 -3.88 0.07
CA LEU A 206 -12.15 -4.80 1.20
C LEU A 206 -12.14 -4.04 2.53
N GLN A 207 -11.24 -3.08 2.72
CA GLN A 207 -11.18 -2.26 3.91
C GLN A 207 -12.52 -1.53 4.16
N ASP A 208 -13.06 -0.87 3.14
CA ASP A 208 -14.35 -0.18 3.21
C ASP A 208 -15.48 -1.14 3.57
N LEU A 209 -15.55 -2.30 2.92
CA LEU A 209 -16.57 -3.32 3.20
C LEU A 209 -16.49 -3.78 4.66
N LEU A 210 -15.30 -4.12 5.15
CA LEU A 210 -15.11 -4.59 6.54
C LEU A 210 -15.48 -3.52 7.56
N ILE A 211 -15.15 -2.24 7.30
CA ILE A 211 -15.55 -1.12 8.17
C ILE A 211 -17.07 -0.98 8.22
N CYS A 212 -17.77 -1.10 7.10
CA CYS A 212 -19.24 -1.05 7.09
C CYS A 212 -19.85 -2.15 7.97
N PHE A 213 -19.36 -3.38 7.85
CA PHE A 213 -19.92 -4.52 8.59
C PHE A 213 -19.56 -4.56 10.07
N LEU A 214 -18.39 -4.04 10.47
CA LEU A 214 -18.09 -3.87 11.89
C LEU A 214 -19.02 -2.86 12.59
N ASN A 215 -19.53 -1.88 11.84
CA ASN A 215 -20.43 -0.85 12.38
C ASN A 215 -21.91 -1.21 12.28
N ASP A 216 -22.29 -2.18 11.44
CA ASP A 216 -23.67 -2.65 11.29
C ASP A 216 -23.74 -4.17 11.09
N PRO A 217 -24.01 -4.93 12.17
CA PRO A 217 -24.08 -6.39 12.15
C PRO A 217 -25.24 -6.97 11.33
N ILE A 218 -26.20 -6.15 10.91
CA ILE A 218 -27.40 -6.60 10.19
C ILE A 218 -27.18 -6.56 8.67
N LEU A 219 -26.08 -5.92 8.20
CA LEU A 219 -25.74 -5.82 6.79
C LEU A 219 -25.56 -7.19 6.13
N LYS A 220 -25.93 -7.22 4.84
CA LYS A 220 -25.68 -8.33 3.94
C LYS A 220 -25.20 -7.80 2.61
N TYR A 221 -24.13 -8.38 2.10
CA TYR A 221 -23.56 -8.07 0.80
C TYR A 221 -23.66 -9.32 -0.07
N PRO A 222 -24.29 -9.22 -1.26
CA PRO A 222 -24.46 -10.36 -2.15
C PRO A 222 -23.11 -10.89 -2.64
#